data_AF-A0A7T6XHN2-F1
#
_entry.id   AF-A0A7T6XHN2-F1
#
_cell.length_a   1.000
_cell.length_b   1.000
_cell.length_c   1.000
_cell.angle_alpha   90.00
_cell.angle_beta   90.00
_cell.angle_gamma   90.00
#
_symmetry.space_group_name_H-M   'P 1'
#
loop_
_entity.id
_entity.type
_entity.pdbx_description
1 polymer ?
#
loop_
_entity_poly.entity_id
_entity_poly.type
_entity_poly.pdbx_seq_one_letter_code
_entity_poly.pdbx_strand_id
1 'polypeptide(L)' 'MCLRVVYEEGQLPVLQQFIRDNPFGIRDNPPIYSSIQSSHIPFVLNVPLSTADDDTIPTDILRGHMAKQNP' A
#
# COMPACT_ATOMS: atom_id res chain seq x y z
N MET A 1 0.15 2.73 -14.48
CA MET A 1 1.61 2.75 -14.75
C MET A 1 2.16 1.43 -14.22
N CYS A 2 2.74 0.58 -15.06
CA CYS A 2 3.33 -0.70 -14.63
C CYS A 2 4.85 -0.58 -14.62
N LEU A 3 5.50 -1.12 -13.60
CA LEU A 3 6.96 -1.22 -13.54
C LEU A 3 7.42 -2.29 -14.55
N ARG A 4 8.64 -2.13 -15.09
CA ARG A 4 9.26 -3.21 -15.87
C ARG A 4 9.74 -4.29 -14.89
N VAL A 5 9.72 -5.55 -15.32
CA VAL A 5 10.13 -6.73 -14.53
C VAL A 5 11.49 -6.54 -13.85
N VAL A 6 12.45 -5.90 -14.51
CA VAL A 6 13.79 -5.64 -13.92
C VAL A 6 13.78 -4.70 -12.70
N TYR A 7 12.66 -4.01 -12.44
CA TYR A 7 12.47 -3.09 -11.32
C TYR A 7 11.38 -3.56 -10.34
N GLU A 8 10.82 -4.76 -10.54
CA GLU A 8 9.82 -5.30 -9.63
C GLU A 8 10.47 -6.16 -8.55
N GLU A 9 9.98 -6.05 -7.31
CA GLU A 9 10.33 -6.98 -6.25
C GLU A 9 9.37 -8.18 -6.31
N GLY A 10 9.89 -9.36 -6.63
CA GLY A 10 9.09 -10.57 -6.80
C GLY A 10 8.80 -11.30 -5.49
N GLN A 11 9.54 -10.99 -4.41
CA GLN A 11 9.38 -11.65 -3.11
C GLN A 11 8.44 -10.84 -2.21
N LEU A 12 7.19 -11.31 -2.07
CA LEU A 12 6.18 -10.69 -1.21
C LEU A 12 6.68 -10.42 0.23
N PRO A 13 7.44 -11.31 0.91
CA PRO A 13 7.94 -11.02 2.26
C PRO A 13 8.86 -9.80 2.34
N VAL A 14 9.66 -9.57 1.28
CA VAL A 14 10.55 -8.41 1.19
C VAL A 14 9.73 -7.14 1.06
N LEU A 15 8.69 -7.15 0.21
CA LEU A 15 7.77 -6.03 0.08
C LEU A 15 7.03 -5.72 1.39
N GLN A 16 6.53 -6.75 2.08
CA GLN A 16 5.86 -6.58 3.37
C GLN A 16 6.79 -5.96 4.42
N GLN A 17 8.05 -6.41 4.48
CA GLN A 17 9.05 -5.85 5.39
C GLN A 17 9.36 -4.40 5.04
N PHE A 18 9.58 -4.10 3.76
CA PHE A 18 9.82 -2.74 3.28
C PHE A 18 8.69 -1.77 3.69
N ILE A 19 7.43 -2.20 3.55
CA ILE A 19 6.26 -1.41 3.96
C ILE A 19 6.22 -1.19 5.48
N ARG A 20 6.61 -2.19 6.29
CA ARG A 20 6.68 -2.06 7.76
C ARG A 20 7.78 -1.11 8.21
N ASP A 21 8.92 -1.14 7.52
CA ASP A 21 10.07 -0.27 7.84
C ASP A 21 9.84 1.18 7.39
N ASN A 22 8.94 1.40 6.42
CA ASN A 22 8.63 2.71 5.85
C ASN A 22 7.12 3.01 5.95
N PRO A 23 6.59 3.40 7.12
CA PRO A 23 5.15 3.54 7.38
C PRO A 23 4.51 4.82 6.79
N PHE A 24 5.16 5.43 5.81
CA PHE A 24 4.73 6.67 5.18
C PHE A 24 4.85 6.56 3.67
N GLY A 25 3.84 7.03 2.95
CA GLY A 25 3.94 7.10 1.49
C GLY A 25 2.94 8.06 0.88
N ILE A 26 2.89 8.01 -0.44
CA ILE A 26 2.12 8.96 -1.25
C ILE A 26 0.88 8.24 -1.76
N ARG A 27 -0.28 8.83 -1.48
CA ARG A 27 -1.54 8.43 -2.10
C ARG A 27 -1.91 9.46 -3.16
N ASP A 28 -2.08 8.99 -4.38
CA ASP A 28 -2.68 9.77 -5.45
C ASP A 28 -4.20 9.70 -5.33
N ASN A 29 -4.84 10.86 -5.34
CA ASN A 29 -6.29 10.98 -5.35
C ASN A 29 -6.77 10.95 -6.81
N PRO A 30 -7.84 10.21 -7.11
CA PRO A 30 -8.39 10.20 -8.46
C PRO A 30 -8.76 11.63 -8.89
N PRO A 31 -8.33 12.07 -10.08
CA PRO A 31 -8.56 13.43 -10.54
C PRO A 31 -10.06 13.68 -10.74
N ILE A 32 -10.64 14.62 -10.01
CA ILE A 32 -11.95 15.21 -10.36
C ILE A 32 -11.77 16.28 -11.46
N TYR A 33 -10.56 16.84 -11.58
CA TYR A 33 -10.14 17.83 -12.58
C TYR A 33 -8.78 17.43 -13.19
N SER A 34 -8.26 18.14 -14.19
CA SER A 34 -6.98 17.83 -14.87
C SER A 34 -5.71 17.97 -13.99
N SER A 35 -5.85 18.03 -12.67
CA SER A 35 -4.74 18.08 -11.71
C SER A 35 -4.58 16.74 -10.99
N ILE A 36 -3.32 16.30 -10.88
CA ILE A 36 -2.95 15.20 -10.00
C ILE A 36 -2.87 15.77 -8.59
N GLN A 37 -3.71 15.28 -7.68
CA GLN A 37 -3.62 15.58 -6.26
C GLN A 37 -2.95 14.41 -5.56
N SER A 38 -1.86 14.67 -4.85
CA SER A 38 -1.15 13.67 -4.06
C SER A 38 -1.05 14.12 -2.61
N SER A 39 -1.08 13.17 -1.68
CA SER A 39 -0.96 13.43 -0.25
C SER A 39 -0.03 12.43 0.41
N HIS A 40 0.82 12.93 1.29
CA HIS A 40 1.67 12.09 2.14
C HIS A 40 0.85 11.60 3.33
N ILE A 41 0.68 10.28 3.44
CA ILE A 41 -0.13 9.66 4.49
C ILE A 41 0.65 8.57 5.22
N PRO A 42 0.49 8.47 6.56
CA PRO A 42 0.90 7.26 7.26
C PRO A 42 0.00 6.08 6.87
N PHE A 43 0.58 4.88 6.82
CA PHE A 43 -0.18 3.65 6.60
C PHE A 43 0.34 2.51 7.48
N VAL A 44 -0.49 1.49 7.66
CA VAL A 44 -0.17 0.26 8.39
C VAL A 44 -0.53 -0.93 7.52
N LEU A 45 0.39 -1.89 7.41
CA LEU A 45 0.15 -3.17 6.76
C LEU A 45 -0.48 -4.14 7.76
N ASN A 46 -1.71 -4.57 7.50
CA ASN A 46 -2.38 -5.60 8.28
C ASN A 46 -2.28 -6.94 7.55
N VAL A 47 -1.45 -7.84 8.08
CA VAL A 47 -1.30 -9.20 7.57
C VAL A 47 -2.14 -10.12 8.45
N PRO A 48 -3.24 -10.70 7.95
CA PRO A 48 -4.00 -11.68 8.72
C PRO A 48 -3.09 -12.88 9.02
N LEU A 49 -3.11 -13.36 10.25
CA LEU A 49 -2.54 -14.66 10.59
C LEU A 49 -3.36 -15.70 9.81
N SER A 50 -2.82 -16.23 8.71
CA SER A 50 -3.47 -17.32 7.98
C SER A 50 -3.73 -18.48 8.96
N THR A 51 -5.00 -18.73 9.26
CA THR A 51 -5.46 -20.05 9.69
C THR A 51 -5.09 -21.03 8.58
N ALA A 52 -4.41 -22.11 8.95
CA ALA A 52 -3.64 -23.00 8.09
C ALA A 52 -4.43 -23.82 7.04
N ASP A 53 -5.66 -23.45 6.71
CA ASP A 53 -6.63 -24.30 6.01
C ASP A 53 -7.16 -23.74 4.68
N ASP A 54 -6.69 -22.59 4.20
CA ASP A 54 -7.12 -22.05 2.92
C ASP A 54 -5.91 -21.68 2.06
N ASP A 55 -5.75 -22.35 0.92
CA ASP A 55 -4.71 -22.14 -0.11
C ASP A 55 -4.81 -20.76 -0.81
N THR A 56 -5.56 -19.84 -0.20
CA THR A 56 -5.79 -18.48 -0.66
C THR A 56 -4.62 -17.62 -0.16
N ILE A 57 -3.86 -17.07 -1.10
CA ILE A 57 -2.80 -16.07 -0.83
C ILE A 57 -3.37 -15.03 0.14
N PRO A 58 -2.79 -14.85 1.35
CA PRO A 58 -3.33 -13.91 2.32
C PRO A 58 -3.32 -12.52 1.69
N THR A 59 -4.52 -11.97 1.46
CA THR A 59 -4.66 -10.61 0.93
C THR A 59 -4.30 -9.63 2.04
N ASP A 60 -3.06 -9.15 2.03
CA ASP A 60 -2.61 -8.13 2.97
C ASP A 60 -3.45 -6.85 2.78
N ILE A 61 -3.93 -6.29 3.89
CA ILE A 61 -4.74 -5.06 3.85
C ILE A 61 -3.86 -3.87 4.25
N LEU A 62 -3.55 -3.01 3.28
CA LEU A 62 -2.88 -1.73 3.55
C LEU A 62 -3.91 -0.68 4.00
N ARG A 63 -3.81 -0.23 5.24
CA ARG A 63 -4.70 0.78 5.84
C ARG A 63 -4.00 2.12 5.91
N GLY A 64 -4.42 3.08 5.09
CA GLY A 64 -3.94 4.46 5.14
C GLY A 64 -4.75 5.32 6.12
N HIS A 65 -4.07 6.10 6.96
CA HIS A 65 -4.69 7.12 7.80
C HIS A 65 -4.59 8.48 7.12
N MET A 66 -5.68 8.93 6.51
CA MET A 66 -5.76 10.27 5.94
C MET A 66 -6.41 11.20 6.96
N ALA A 67 -5.71 12.27 7.36
CA ALA A 67 -6.35 13.34 8.11
C ALA A 67 -7.46 13.96 7.24
N LYS A 68 -8.62 14.28 7.84
CA LYS A 68 -9.69 14.99 7.15
C LYS A 68 -9.11 16.28 6.57
N GLN A 69 -9.36 16.58 5.29
CA GLN A 69 -8.99 17.88 4.73
C GLN A 69 -9.61 18.97 5.61
N ASN A 70 -8.76 19.87 6.10
CA ASN A 70 -9.21 21.06 6.79
C ASN A 70 -9.82 22.00 5.73
N PRO A 71 -11.13 22.26 5.76
CA PRO A 71 -11.79 23.12 4.78
C PRO A 71 -11.24 24.55 4.79
#